data_AF-A0A7J6N9G3-F1
#
_entry.id   AF-A0A7J6N9G3-F1
#
_cell.length_a   1.000
_cell.length_b   1.000
_cell.length_c   1.000
_cell.angle_alpha   90.00
_cell.angle_beta   90.00
_cell.angle_gamma   90.00
#
_symmetry.space_group_name_H-M   'P 1'
#
loop_
_entity.id
_entity.type
_entity.pdbx_description
1 polymer ?
#
loop_
_entity_poly.entity_id
_entity_poly.type
_entity_poly.pdbx_seq_one_letter_code
_entity_poly.pdbx_strand_id
1 'polypeptide(L)'
;KKLRILWRNNGHAENGESEGTCVEIRITPYQSDPDWTDFTVLDSCMPYHRDFDTSGYVTIPEDYAAGKYTINWMWKFGPFYFGACADVLVENANGGSNDPSTTTETTVSGDGSAVTTTPPPPPAAPTPSTTPRAPTTAAPGGTTKSVYEQYQEHGCTGLDNPGKFCYDYFGTYCKGTAGLDACGRSICHLSSHEDLYPCGKRSLRSAN
;
A
#
# COMPACT_ATOMS: atom_id res chain seq x y z
N LYS A 1 20.87 -2.12 -13.30
CA LYS A 1 20.92 -3.31 -12.40
C LYS A 1 19.63 -4.11 -12.61
N LYS A 2 19.59 -5.45 -12.53
CA LYS A 2 18.34 -6.23 -12.69
C LYS A 2 17.87 -6.82 -11.37
N LEU A 3 16.61 -6.62 -11.02
CA LEU A 3 15.94 -7.21 -9.86
C LEU A 3 14.94 -8.26 -10.36
N ARG A 4 15.05 -9.49 -9.86
CA ARG A 4 14.03 -10.53 -10.08
C ARG A 4 12.97 -10.39 -8.99
N ILE A 5 11.72 -10.25 -9.40
CA ILE A 5 10.56 -10.20 -8.50
C ILE A 5 9.82 -11.51 -8.65
N LEU A 6 9.54 -12.19 -7.54
CA LEU A 6 8.74 -13.40 -7.49
C LEU A 6 7.46 -13.12 -6.71
N TRP A 7 6.34 -13.63 -7.21
CA TRP A 7 5.07 -13.58 -6.51
C TRP A 7 4.29 -14.85 -6.76
N ARG A 8 3.43 -15.18 -5.78
CA ARG A 8 2.54 -16.32 -5.88
C ARG A 8 1.20 -15.90 -6.44
N ASN A 9 0.74 -16.64 -7.43
CA ASN A 9 -0.60 -16.50 -7.96
C ASN A 9 -1.61 -17.11 -6.96
N ASN A 10 -2.73 -16.44 -6.73
CA ASN A 10 -3.79 -16.91 -5.83
C ASN A 10 -4.83 -17.82 -6.53
N GLY A 11 -4.57 -18.27 -7.75
CA GLY A 11 -5.42 -19.24 -8.46
C GLY A 11 -6.49 -18.63 -9.36
N HIS A 12 -6.56 -17.30 -9.50
CA HIS A 12 -7.50 -16.61 -10.41
C HIS A 12 -7.04 -16.57 -11.88
N ALA A 13 -6.07 -17.39 -12.26
CA ALA A 13 -5.58 -17.46 -13.64
C ALA A 13 -6.37 -18.42 -14.55
N GLU A 14 -7.13 -19.37 -13.99
CA GLU A 14 -7.75 -20.44 -14.77
C GLU A 14 -9.09 -20.04 -15.43
N ASN A 15 -9.76 -19.01 -14.94
CA ASN A 15 -11.09 -18.59 -15.42
C ASN A 15 -11.05 -17.48 -16.49
N GLY A 16 -9.88 -17.18 -17.05
CA GLY A 16 -9.71 -16.07 -18.00
C GLY A 16 -9.69 -14.68 -17.36
N GLU A 17 -9.92 -14.58 -16.04
CA GLU A 17 -9.97 -13.31 -15.31
C GLU A 17 -8.61 -12.59 -15.32
N SER A 18 -7.51 -13.33 -15.11
CA SER A 18 -6.17 -12.74 -15.11
C SER A 18 -5.50 -12.71 -16.50
N GLU A 19 -6.12 -13.34 -17.51
CA GLU A 19 -5.52 -13.47 -18.84
C GLU A 19 -5.39 -12.10 -19.54
N GLY A 20 -4.18 -11.77 -19.98
CA GLY A 20 -3.90 -10.47 -20.62
C GLY A 20 -3.77 -9.30 -19.64
N THR A 21 -3.86 -9.55 -18.33
CA THR A 21 -3.53 -8.55 -17.30
C THR A 21 -2.03 -8.56 -16.99
N CYS A 22 -1.57 -7.49 -16.37
CA CYS A 22 -0.18 -7.34 -15.97
C CYS A 22 -0.08 -6.60 -14.64
N VAL A 23 1.07 -6.74 -14.01
CA VAL A 23 1.40 -6.09 -12.74
C VAL A 23 2.26 -4.87 -13.02
N GLU A 24 1.97 -3.81 -12.31
CA GLU A 24 2.78 -2.61 -12.30
C GLU A 24 3.76 -2.70 -11.14
N ILE A 25 5.04 -2.47 -11.42
CA ILE A 25 6.11 -2.44 -10.43
C ILE A 25 6.55 -0.99 -10.25
N ARG A 26 6.57 -0.54 -9.00
CA ARG A 26 6.99 0.81 -8.64
C ARG A 26 8.04 0.79 -7.55
N ILE A 27 8.77 1.89 -7.42
CA ILE A 27 9.80 2.09 -6.40
C ILE A 27 9.73 3.50 -5.81
N THR A 28 10.07 3.63 -4.54
CA THR A 28 10.25 4.92 -3.85
C THR A 28 11.38 4.80 -2.82
N PRO A 29 12.11 5.87 -2.49
CA PRO A 29 12.98 5.88 -1.31
C PRO A 29 12.22 5.40 -0.07
N TYR A 30 12.88 4.64 0.80
CA TYR A 30 12.22 4.03 1.95
C TYR A 30 11.62 5.10 2.88
N GLN A 31 10.35 4.90 3.21
CA GLN A 31 9.64 5.58 4.28
C GLN A 31 8.85 4.53 5.06
N SER A 32 8.51 4.81 6.32
CA SER A 32 7.72 3.87 7.13
C SER A 32 6.30 3.65 6.58
N ASP A 33 5.76 4.65 5.88
CA ASP A 33 4.42 4.65 5.29
C ASP A 33 4.42 5.55 4.05
N PRO A 34 5.00 5.10 2.92
CA PRO A 34 5.08 5.92 1.72
C PRO A 34 3.69 6.18 1.13
N ASP A 35 3.48 7.39 0.63
CA ASP A 35 2.25 7.74 -0.07
C ASP A 35 2.23 7.12 -1.47
N TRP A 36 1.03 6.82 -1.99
CA TRP A 36 0.88 6.25 -3.33
C TRP A 36 1.56 7.09 -4.44
N THR A 37 1.58 8.40 -4.24
CA THR A 37 2.17 9.37 -5.18
C THR A 37 3.68 9.46 -5.12
N ASP A 38 4.33 8.91 -4.09
CA ASP A 38 5.79 8.90 -3.96
C ASP A 38 6.44 7.89 -4.90
N PHE A 39 5.67 6.93 -5.37
CA PHE A 39 6.14 5.82 -6.18
C PHE A 39 6.37 6.21 -7.63
N THR A 40 7.57 5.91 -8.13
CA THR A 40 7.92 5.98 -9.55
C THR A 40 7.74 4.61 -10.20
N VAL A 41 7.16 4.56 -11.40
CA VAL A 41 6.93 3.31 -12.14
C VAL A 41 8.25 2.80 -12.73
N LEU A 42 8.61 1.56 -12.40
CA LEU A 42 9.75 0.83 -12.99
C LEU A 42 9.32 -0.02 -14.18
N ASP A 43 8.15 -0.65 -14.08
CA ASP A 43 7.55 -1.44 -15.14
C ASP A 43 6.04 -1.24 -15.08
N SER A 44 5.45 -0.79 -16.19
CA SER A 44 4.00 -0.54 -16.27
C SER A 44 3.18 -1.79 -16.55
N CYS A 45 3.81 -2.88 -17.00
CA CYS A 45 3.09 -4.06 -17.45
C CYS A 45 3.98 -5.31 -17.47
N MET A 46 4.35 -5.77 -16.27
CA MET A 46 5.02 -7.05 -16.11
C MET A 46 3.98 -8.18 -16.25
N PRO A 47 4.16 -9.14 -17.19
CA PRO A 47 3.13 -10.13 -17.48
C PRO A 47 2.71 -10.95 -16.26
N TYR A 48 1.40 -11.08 -16.06
CA TYR A 48 0.87 -11.99 -15.06
C TYR A 48 0.74 -13.39 -15.68
N HIS A 49 1.53 -14.35 -15.19
CA HIS A 49 1.52 -15.72 -15.72
C HIS A 49 0.55 -16.60 -14.93
N ARG A 50 0.11 -17.69 -15.57
CA ARG A 50 -0.83 -18.65 -14.96
C ARG A 50 -0.18 -19.54 -13.91
N ASP A 51 1.14 -19.62 -13.92
CA ASP A 51 1.88 -20.49 -13.03
C ASP A 51 1.83 -19.98 -11.59
N PHE A 52 1.77 -20.92 -10.64
CA PHE A 52 1.70 -20.61 -9.22
C PHE A 52 2.90 -19.80 -8.74
N ASP A 53 4.09 -20.11 -9.28
CA ASP A 53 5.31 -19.35 -9.07
C ASP A 53 5.57 -18.46 -10.29
N THR A 54 5.09 -17.22 -10.22
CA THR A 54 5.33 -16.24 -11.28
C THR A 54 6.53 -15.38 -10.93
N SER A 55 7.31 -14.98 -11.95
CA SER A 55 8.38 -14.02 -11.76
C SER A 55 8.58 -13.14 -12.98
N GLY A 56 9.21 -11.99 -12.76
CA GLY A 56 9.67 -11.11 -13.82
C GLY A 56 10.92 -10.33 -13.40
N TYR A 57 11.53 -9.65 -14.36
CA TYR A 57 12.71 -8.84 -14.12
C TYR A 57 12.38 -7.37 -14.35
N VAL A 58 12.68 -6.52 -13.36
CA VAL A 58 12.73 -5.08 -13.55
C VAL A 58 14.16 -4.60 -13.62
N THR A 59 14.40 -3.55 -14.41
CA THR A 59 15.69 -2.87 -14.42
C THR A 59 15.62 -1.70 -13.46
N ILE A 60 16.47 -1.70 -12.44
CA ILE A 60 16.70 -0.52 -11.60
C ILE A 60 17.64 0.42 -12.38
N PRO A 61 17.20 1.65 -12.69
CA PRO A 61 18.02 2.65 -13.37
C PRO A 61 19.33 2.93 -12.62
N GLU A 62 20.38 3.32 -13.36
CA GLU A 62 21.72 3.48 -12.77
C GLU A 62 21.86 4.73 -11.89
N ASP A 63 20.98 5.71 -12.08
CA ASP A 63 20.92 6.96 -11.31
C ASP A 63 20.32 6.79 -9.91
N TYR A 64 19.79 5.61 -9.58
CA TYR A 64 19.37 5.29 -8.22
C TYR A 64 20.57 5.17 -7.30
N ALA A 65 20.69 6.13 -6.38
CA ALA A 65 21.70 6.13 -5.33
C ALA A 65 21.58 4.88 -4.45
N ALA A 66 22.71 4.42 -3.92
CA ALA A 66 22.70 3.35 -2.92
C ALA A 66 21.89 3.78 -1.68
N GLY A 67 21.10 2.86 -1.14
CA GLY A 67 20.20 3.16 -0.02
C GLY A 67 19.01 2.20 0.05
N LYS A 68 18.18 2.39 1.08
CA LYS A 68 16.96 1.60 1.29
C LYS A 68 15.80 2.20 0.47
N TYR A 69 15.06 1.33 -0.21
CA TYR A 69 13.89 1.67 -1.02
C TYR A 69 12.73 0.74 -0.67
N THR A 70 11.52 1.12 -1.06
CA THR A 70 10.34 0.27 -1.03
C THR A 70 9.87 0.02 -2.45
N ILE A 71 9.74 -1.25 -2.82
CA ILE A 71 9.09 -1.71 -4.05
C ILE A 71 7.61 -1.93 -3.77
N ASN A 72 6.76 -1.43 -4.66
CA ASN A 72 5.35 -1.78 -4.69
C ASN A 72 5.06 -2.67 -5.90
N TRP A 73 4.49 -3.83 -5.63
CA TRP A 73 3.86 -4.71 -6.61
C TRP A 73 2.37 -4.37 -6.62
N MET A 74 1.82 -4.00 -7.78
CA MET A 74 0.42 -3.65 -7.92
C MET A 74 -0.22 -4.43 -9.07
N TRP A 75 -1.31 -5.11 -8.79
CA TRP A 75 -2.14 -5.75 -9.79
C TRP A 75 -3.52 -5.11 -9.81
N LYS A 76 -3.84 -4.50 -10.94
CA LYS A 76 -5.16 -3.93 -11.20
C LYS A 76 -5.98 -4.93 -12.00
N PHE A 77 -7.08 -5.37 -11.43
CA PHE A 77 -8.01 -6.29 -12.07
C PHE A 77 -9.43 -5.72 -12.01
N GLY A 78 -9.92 -5.24 -13.15
CA GLY A 78 -11.23 -4.57 -13.24
C GLY A 78 -11.33 -3.38 -12.26
N PRO A 79 -12.31 -3.37 -11.33
CA PRO A 79 -12.45 -2.33 -10.31
C PRO A 79 -11.58 -2.57 -9.07
N PHE A 80 -10.88 -3.71 -8.97
CA PHE A 80 -10.10 -4.10 -7.80
C PHE A 80 -8.61 -3.84 -7.99
N TYR A 81 -7.95 -3.60 -6.86
CA TYR A 81 -6.51 -3.37 -6.77
C TYR A 81 -5.95 -4.27 -5.69
N PHE A 82 -4.90 -5.01 -6.03
CA PHE A 82 -4.12 -5.81 -5.10
C PHE A 82 -2.71 -5.24 -5.04
N GLY A 83 -2.24 -4.92 -3.84
CA GLY A 83 -0.92 -4.35 -3.63
C GLY A 83 -0.12 -5.14 -2.62
N ALA A 84 1.18 -5.24 -2.84
CA ALA A 84 2.14 -5.71 -1.86
C ALA A 84 3.36 -4.78 -1.88
N CYS A 85 3.97 -4.58 -0.71
CA CYS A 85 5.19 -3.80 -0.57
C CYS A 85 6.33 -4.68 -0.07
N ALA A 86 7.54 -4.42 -0.57
CA ALA A 86 8.76 -5.05 -0.10
C ALA A 86 9.88 -4.02 0.00
N ASP A 87 10.59 -4.01 1.12
CA ASP A 87 11.77 -3.16 1.28
C ASP A 87 12.98 -3.81 0.60
N VAL A 88 13.77 -3.02 -0.11
CA VAL A 88 14.98 -3.46 -0.83
C VAL A 88 16.16 -2.54 -0.52
N LEU A 89 17.36 -3.09 -0.64
CA LEU A 89 18.61 -2.33 -0.54
C LEU A 89 19.22 -2.20 -1.95
N VAL A 90 19.46 -0.97 -2.40
CA VAL A 90 20.24 -0.70 -3.61
C VAL A 90 21.69 -0.49 -3.20
N GLU A 91 22.61 -1.27 -3.78
CA GLU A 91 24.04 -1.20 -3.49
C GLU A 91 24.82 -0.63 -4.68
N ASN A 92 25.97 -0.01 -4.41
CA ASN A 92 26.91 0.41 -5.44
C ASN A 92 27.73 -0.81 -5.90
N ALA A 93 27.91 -0.98 -7.21
CA ALA A 93 28.63 -2.12 -7.79
C ALA A 93 30.13 -2.18 -7.42
N ASN A 94 30.66 -1.20 -6.69
CA ASN A 94 32.06 -1.09 -6.32
C ASN A 94 32.26 -1.27 -4.81
N GLY A 95 32.10 -2.51 -4.35
CA GLY A 95 32.63 -3.01 -3.09
C GLY A 95 33.22 -4.39 -3.39
N GLY A 96 34.50 -4.44 -3.74
CA GLY A 96 35.14 -5.67 -4.16
C GLY A 96 35.05 -6.75 -3.09
N SER A 97 34.39 -7.86 -3.42
CA SER A 97 34.75 -9.17 -2.91
C SER A 97 34.88 -10.09 -4.12
N ASN A 98 36.09 -10.61 -4.33
CA ASN A 98 36.31 -11.73 -5.23
C ASN A 98 35.63 -12.95 -4.58
N ASP A 99 34.42 -13.28 -5.01
CA ASP A 99 33.83 -14.60 -4.75
C ASP A 99 32.98 -15.01 -5.97
N PRO A 100 33.13 -16.23 -6.51
CA PRO A 100 32.55 -16.58 -7.79
C PRO A 100 31.06 -16.83 -7.63
N SER A 101 30.28 -16.19 -8.52
CA SER A 101 28.97 -16.59 -9.02
C SER A 101 28.25 -17.65 -8.17
N THR A 102 27.60 -17.22 -7.09
CA THR A 102 26.55 -18.01 -6.43
C THR A 102 25.28 -17.17 -6.43
N THR A 103 24.31 -17.57 -7.24
CA THR A 103 22.96 -17.00 -7.28
C THR A 103 22.31 -17.24 -5.93
N THR A 104 22.38 -16.28 -5.01
CA THR A 104 21.66 -16.35 -3.75
C THR A 104 20.20 -15.95 -3.98
N GLU A 105 19.30 -16.93 -3.99
CA GLU A 105 17.89 -16.68 -3.73
C GLU A 105 17.77 -16.19 -2.27
N THR A 106 17.72 -14.89 -2.07
CA THR A 106 17.44 -14.32 -0.76
C THR A 106 15.93 -14.31 -0.52
N THR A 107 15.43 -15.30 0.20
CA THR A 107 14.15 -15.20 0.89
C THR A 107 14.37 -14.33 2.13
N VAL A 108 13.86 -13.09 2.13
CA VAL A 108 14.01 -12.18 3.27
C VAL A 108 12.93 -12.48 4.31
N SER A 109 13.33 -13.19 5.37
CA SER A 109 12.67 -13.13 6.68
C SER A 109 13.35 -12.05 7.53
N GLY A 110 12.53 -11.34 8.31
CA GLY A 110 12.89 -10.10 8.99
C GLY A 110 13.93 -10.19 10.11
N ASP A 111 14.24 -8.99 10.60
CA ASP A 111 15.04 -8.60 11.76
C ASP A 111 16.55 -8.45 11.52
N GLY A 112 16.93 -7.22 11.17
CA GLY A 112 18.31 -6.75 11.14
C GLY A 112 18.38 -5.24 11.25
N SER A 113 18.52 -4.75 12.49
CA SER A 113 18.75 -3.35 12.81
C SER A 113 20.12 -2.90 12.30
N ALA A 114 20.16 -1.91 11.41
CA ALA A 114 21.39 -1.25 11.00
C ALA A 114 21.22 0.28 11.01
N VAL A 115 22.13 0.94 11.70
CA VAL A 115 22.25 2.39 11.85
C VAL A 115 23.05 2.94 10.67
N THR A 116 22.51 3.84 9.84
CA THR A 116 23.32 4.93 9.22
C THR A 116 22.48 6.02 8.52
N THR A 117 22.86 7.26 8.84
CA THR A 117 22.77 8.57 8.13
C THR A 117 21.59 8.89 7.19
N THR A 118 20.84 9.90 7.61
CA THR A 118 19.71 10.54 6.92
C THR A 118 20.11 11.12 5.54
N PRO A 119 19.40 10.79 4.45
CA PRO A 119 19.50 11.50 3.18
C PRO A 119 18.98 12.94 3.32
N PRO A 120 19.36 13.87 2.41
CA PRO A 120 18.81 15.22 2.40
C PRO A 120 17.28 15.15 2.20
N PRO A 121 16.51 16.02 2.87
CA PRO A 121 15.05 16.00 2.77
C PRO A 121 14.64 16.32 1.33
N PRO A 122 13.68 15.57 0.75
CA PRO A 122 13.07 15.96 -0.52
C PRO A 122 12.40 17.34 -0.39
N PRO A 123 12.23 18.07 -1.50
CA PRO A 123 11.53 19.36 -1.48
C PRO A 123 10.16 19.20 -0.82
N ALA A 124 9.82 20.17 0.05
CA ALA A 124 8.59 20.14 0.83
C ALA A 124 7.38 19.84 -0.06
N ALA A 125 6.76 18.68 0.19
CA ALA A 125 5.51 18.30 -0.45
C ALA A 125 4.43 19.36 -0.13
N PRO A 126 3.56 19.71 -1.10
CA PRO A 126 2.42 20.55 -0.83
C PRO A 126 1.57 19.88 0.26
N THR A 127 1.27 20.61 1.34
CA THR A 127 0.45 20.12 2.44
C THR A 127 -0.91 19.68 1.88
N PRO A 128 -1.26 18.38 1.90
CA PRO A 128 -2.57 17.95 1.43
C PRO A 128 -3.64 18.49 2.38
N SER A 129 -4.70 19.04 1.79
CA SER A 129 -5.86 19.48 2.57
C SER A 129 -6.54 18.25 3.17
N THR A 130 -6.58 18.19 4.50
CA THR A 130 -7.25 17.13 5.29
C THR A 130 -8.77 17.28 5.33
N THR A 131 -9.35 18.12 4.47
CA THR A 131 -10.79 18.39 4.52
C THR A 131 -11.56 17.26 3.83
N PRO A 132 -12.41 16.50 4.54
CA PRO A 132 -13.23 15.45 3.94
C PRO A 132 -14.09 16.01 2.80
N ARG A 133 -14.14 15.32 1.67
CA ARG A 133 -14.98 15.73 0.55
C ARG A 133 -16.44 15.49 0.92
N ALA A 134 -17.29 16.51 0.74
CA ALA A 134 -18.71 16.39 1.05
C ALA A 134 -19.35 15.27 0.21
N PRO A 135 -20.11 14.34 0.81
CA PRO A 135 -20.69 13.23 0.08
C PRO A 135 -21.82 13.67 -0.84
N THR A 136 -21.90 13.03 -2.00
CA THR A 136 -23.04 13.14 -2.91
C THR A 136 -24.22 12.33 -2.34
N THR A 137 -25.10 13.02 -1.61
CA THR A 137 -26.51 12.74 -1.29
C THR A 137 -26.93 11.27 -1.06
N ALA A 138 -27.18 10.90 0.21
CA ALA A 138 -27.94 9.69 0.56
C ALA A 138 -29.46 9.98 0.63
N ALA A 139 -30.26 9.01 0.18
CA ALA A 139 -31.73 9.03 0.19
C ALA A 139 -32.32 8.97 1.61
N PRO A 140 -33.57 9.46 1.82
CA PRO A 140 -34.17 9.57 3.14
C PRO A 140 -34.88 8.28 3.58
N GLY A 141 -34.59 7.80 4.79
CA GLY A 141 -35.44 6.84 5.49
C GLY A 141 -34.72 5.94 6.50
N GLY A 142 -35.05 6.11 7.78
CA GLY A 142 -34.66 5.21 8.87
C GLY A 142 -33.49 5.72 9.72
N THR A 143 -33.56 5.51 11.03
CA THR A 143 -32.54 5.80 12.05
C THR A 143 -31.29 4.91 11.92
N THR A 144 -30.75 4.78 10.72
CA THR A 144 -29.50 4.10 10.42
C THR A 144 -28.39 5.15 10.38
N LYS A 145 -27.34 4.95 11.18
CA LYS A 145 -26.14 5.81 11.17
C LYS A 145 -25.66 5.98 9.75
N SER A 146 -25.26 7.20 9.38
CA SER A 146 -24.64 7.47 8.09
C SER A 146 -23.39 6.60 7.92
N VAL A 147 -23.01 6.30 6.67
CA VAL A 147 -21.80 5.51 6.38
C VAL A 147 -20.55 6.18 6.99
N TYR A 148 -20.54 7.52 7.04
CA TYR A 148 -19.46 8.26 7.70
C TYR A 148 -19.46 8.07 9.22
N GLU A 149 -20.61 8.10 9.89
CA GLU A 149 -20.69 7.80 11.33
C GLU A 149 -20.27 6.34 11.64
N GLN A 150 -20.59 5.40 10.74
CA GLN A 150 -20.11 4.02 10.86
C GLN A 150 -18.58 3.95 10.77
N TYR A 151 -17.98 4.71 9.86
CA TYR A 151 -16.53 4.85 9.77
C TYR A 151 -15.94 5.43 11.06
N GLN A 152 -16.53 6.50 11.61
CA GLN A 152 -16.03 7.12 12.85
C GLN A 152 -16.11 6.16 14.05
N GLU A 153 -17.12 5.30 14.11
CA GLU A 153 -17.27 4.32 15.21
C GLU A 153 -16.36 3.10 15.05
N HIS A 154 -16.22 2.58 13.84
CA HIS A 154 -15.66 1.25 13.61
C HIS A 154 -14.44 1.24 12.70
N GLY A 155 -13.96 2.41 12.29
CA GLY A 155 -12.96 2.54 11.24
C GLY A 155 -13.45 1.87 9.96
N CYS A 156 -12.52 1.47 9.10
CA CYS A 156 -12.86 0.72 7.90
C CYS A 156 -13.47 -0.66 8.19
N THR A 157 -13.12 -1.28 9.32
CA THR A 157 -13.52 -2.66 9.62
C THR A 157 -15.02 -2.82 9.84
N GLY A 158 -15.74 -1.74 10.17
CA GLY A 158 -17.19 -1.77 10.29
C GLY A 158 -17.94 -1.32 9.05
N LEU A 159 -17.27 -1.17 7.91
CA LEU A 159 -17.90 -0.79 6.64
C LEU A 159 -18.07 -2.00 5.74
N ASP A 160 -19.20 -2.09 5.04
CA ASP A 160 -19.45 -3.14 4.04
C ASP A 160 -18.51 -3.04 2.84
N ASN A 161 -18.10 -1.81 2.46
CA ASN A 161 -17.18 -1.56 1.37
C ASN A 161 -16.19 -0.43 1.72
N PRO A 162 -15.16 -0.73 2.53
CA PRO A 162 -14.24 0.29 3.03
C PRO A 162 -13.40 0.93 1.92
N GLY A 163 -13.07 0.19 0.85
CA GLY A 163 -12.34 0.73 -0.30
C GLY A 163 -13.13 1.82 -1.01
N LYS A 164 -14.42 1.58 -1.31
CA LYS A 164 -15.29 2.58 -1.93
C LYS A 164 -15.49 3.80 -1.04
N PHE A 165 -15.68 3.59 0.27
CA PHE A 165 -15.82 4.70 1.21
C PHE A 165 -14.58 5.59 1.25
N CYS A 166 -13.39 5.00 1.42
CA CYS A 166 -12.14 5.76 1.44
C CYS A 166 -11.90 6.49 0.12
N TYR A 167 -12.29 5.89 -1.01
CA TYR A 167 -12.20 6.56 -2.30
C TYR A 167 -13.14 7.76 -2.40
N ASP A 168 -14.41 7.58 -2.02
CA ASP A 168 -15.43 8.62 -2.17
C ASP A 168 -15.20 9.83 -1.24
N TYR A 169 -14.78 9.59 0.01
CA TYR A 169 -14.63 10.63 1.04
C TYR A 169 -13.23 11.22 1.14
N PHE A 170 -12.21 10.41 0.87
CA PHE A 170 -10.80 10.77 1.07
C PHE A 170 -9.94 10.60 -0.20
N GLY A 171 -10.50 10.11 -1.31
CA GLY A 171 -9.74 9.90 -2.55
C GLY A 171 -8.69 8.80 -2.46
N THR A 172 -8.84 7.86 -1.53
CA THR A 172 -7.77 6.97 -1.07
C THR A 172 -8.27 5.55 -0.79
N TYR A 173 -7.44 4.70 -0.18
CA TYR A 173 -7.76 3.32 0.21
C TYR A 173 -7.80 3.14 1.73
N CYS A 174 -8.35 2.02 2.19
CA CYS A 174 -8.32 1.67 3.61
C CYS A 174 -7.04 0.93 4.01
N LYS A 175 -6.41 1.32 5.12
CA LYS A 175 -5.24 0.63 5.71
C LYS A 175 -5.64 -0.60 6.53
N GLY A 176 -6.22 -1.62 5.88
CA GLY A 176 -6.91 -2.75 6.50
C GLY A 176 -6.27 -3.33 7.78
N THR A 177 -4.96 -3.62 7.76
CA THR A 177 -4.21 -4.15 8.93
C THR A 177 -3.03 -3.27 9.36
N ALA A 178 -2.71 -2.21 8.61
CA ALA A 178 -1.59 -1.34 8.88
C ALA A 178 -2.04 -0.12 9.68
N GLY A 179 -1.39 0.15 10.82
CA GLY A 179 -1.71 1.31 11.65
C GLY A 179 -3.11 1.22 12.26
N LEU A 180 -3.40 0.14 12.99
CA LEU A 180 -4.62 0.03 13.78
C LEU A 180 -4.53 0.89 15.05
N ASP A 181 -5.65 1.44 15.51
CA ASP A 181 -5.72 2.07 16.83
C ASP A 181 -5.77 1.06 17.99
N ALA A 182 -5.87 1.56 19.22
CA ALA A 182 -6.00 0.74 20.43
C ALA A 182 -7.25 -0.16 20.46
N CYS A 183 -8.22 0.05 19.55
CA CYS A 183 -9.41 -0.77 19.38
C CYS A 183 -9.32 -1.74 18.21
N GLY A 184 -8.19 -1.78 17.48
CA GLY A 184 -8.04 -2.60 16.29
C GLY A 184 -8.77 -2.05 15.06
N ARG A 185 -9.11 -0.75 15.04
CA ARG A 185 -9.78 -0.11 13.89
C ARG A 185 -8.73 0.47 12.95
N SER A 186 -8.93 0.24 11.65
CA SER A 186 -8.14 0.87 10.59
C SER A 186 -8.80 2.13 10.05
N ILE A 187 -7.99 3.02 9.48
CA ILE A 187 -8.43 4.28 8.88
C ILE A 187 -8.16 4.31 7.38
N CYS A 188 -8.82 5.23 6.68
CA CYS A 188 -8.45 5.59 5.32
C CYS A 188 -7.04 6.18 5.29
N HIS A 189 -6.26 5.89 4.25
CA HIS A 189 -4.95 6.53 4.07
C HIS A 189 -5.11 8.05 3.90
N LEU A 190 -4.26 8.86 4.55
CA LEU A 190 -4.41 10.31 4.77
C LEU A 190 -5.48 10.77 5.78
N SER A 191 -6.25 9.86 6.40
CA SER A 191 -7.05 10.16 7.60
C SER A 191 -6.19 9.98 8.86
N SER A 192 -6.70 10.41 10.01
CA SER A 192 -6.07 10.23 11.33
C SER A 192 -6.98 9.41 12.25
N HIS A 193 -6.40 8.73 13.24
CA HIS A 193 -7.18 8.09 14.32
C HIS A 193 -7.96 9.11 15.16
N GLU A 194 -7.62 10.39 15.08
CA GLU A 194 -8.39 11.50 15.66
C GLU A 194 -9.75 11.69 14.96
N ASP A 195 -9.89 11.22 13.71
CA ASP A 195 -11.16 11.24 12.98
C ASP A 195 -12.13 10.15 13.49
N LEU A 196 -11.63 9.18 14.26
CA LEU A 196 -12.43 8.13 14.88
C LEU A 196 -12.89 8.55 16.28
N TYR A 197 -14.05 8.05 16.71
CA TYR A 197 -14.47 8.21 18.09
C TYR A 197 -13.55 7.46 19.05
N PRO A 198 -13.31 7.97 20.28
CA PRO A 198 -12.49 7.27 21.26
C PRO A 198 -12.98 5.84 21.53
N CYS A 199 -12.02 4.94 21.70
CA CYS A 199 -12.23 3.58 22.13
C CYS A 199 -13.19 3.48 23.32
N GLY A 200 -14.25 2.68 23.18
CA GLY A 200 -15.18 2.38 24.28
C GLY A 200 -16.33 3.37 24.49
N LYS A 201 -16.42 4.47 23.73
CA LYS A 201 -17.64 5.27 23.69
C LYS A 201 -18.62 4.69 22.67
N ARG A 202 -19.46 3.73 23.09
CA ARG A 202 -20.77 3.58 22.42
C ARG A 202 -21.45 4.94 22.50
N SER A 203 -21.93 5.47 21.38
CA SER A 203 -22.65 6.74 21.30
C SER A 203 -23.63 6.87 22.48
N LEU A 204 -23.28 7.72 23.46
CA LEU A 204 -24.17 8.13 24.54
C LEU A 204 -25.06 9.26 24.01
N ARG A 205 -25.92 8.95 23.04
CA ARG A 205 -27.07 9.76 22.60
C ARG A 205 -28.09 8.78 22.01
N SER A 206 -29.32 8.58 22.50
CA SER A 206 -30.15 9.33 23.44
C SER A 206 -31.10 8.34 24.13
N ALA A 207 -31.12 8.32 25.45
CA ALA A 207 -32.29 7.94 26.23
C ALA A 207 -32.74 9.21 26.95
N ASN A 208 -33.68 9.92 26.32
CA ASN A 208 -34.67 10.82 26.91
C ASN A 208 -35.69 11.16 25.84
#